data_AF-A0A1Y3NNA1-F1
#
_entry.id   AF-A0A1Y3NNA1-F1
#
_cell.length_a   1.000
_cell.length_b   1.000
_cell.length_c   1.000
_cell.angle_alpha   90.00
_cell.angle_beta   90.00
_cell.angle_gamma   90.00
#
_symmetry.space_group_name_H-M   'P 1'
#
loop_
_entity.id
_entity.type
_entity.pdbx_description
1 polymer ?
#
loop_
_entity_poly.entity_id
_entity_poly.type
_entity_poly.pdbx_seq_one_letter_code
_entity_poly.pdbx_strand_id
1 'polypeptide(L)'
;MDKISHITFFEDIKKVSYVVPIKNIDIFQKSIVNYITSDFFTFLCVYLVVNNKSWKRPVSICLITHWFLKSLGGSLESLTYRIPHDPNNYYPYSSINWFLYSFSESLYTIGSIIGDWYLLMRTKTLVNKRGSVMIIYITYFLQITIKLVIIASHFIFIPIDLRQKNENGDTVWDYINIMMLKTLLIAISFVTTFIYGLFVIIVLKKNLLHNNYNIVKNSIINKVKKYSEYRIYISMIVTMVLIPLYFMQNYTFGVYIKDKNIPNFDMLYNFIRHFNCYIMYIDQILNMYYYNKEENYRNTLNSSILSSIDISEINKSTSKSYLFNLLKMNNKTTTTTTSLNNSNSKTKYDSFNIHDYTSSSSTVSARSSIDQTMTDTKAADSVNLLKSPKETHNDEENEKK
;
A
#
# COMPACT_ATOMS: atom_id res chain seq x y z
N MET A 1 -31.64 -35.71 39.11
CA MET A 1 -30.36 -36.29 38.62
C MET A 1 -30.49 -36.33 37.12
N ASP A 2 -30.53 -35.14 36.49
CA ASP A 2 -31.13 -34.92 35.17
C ASP A 2 -30.15 -34.21 34.24
N LYS A 3 -29.30 -34.99 33.56
CA LYS A 3 -28.27 -34.49 32.65
C LYS A 3 -28.35 -35.08 31.23
N ILE A 4 -29.47 -35.70 30.86
CA ILE A 4 -29.57 -36.52 29.63
C ILE A 4 -30.41 -35.87 28.51
N SER A 5 -31.17 -34.79 28.74
CA SER A 5 -32.09 -34.25 27.72
C SER A 5 -31.54 -33.18 26.77
N HIS A 6 -30.33 -32.66 26.97
CA HIS A 6 -29.78 -31.58 26.12
C HIS A 6 -28.88 -32.05 24.97
N ILE A 7 -28.46 -33.32 24.94
CA ILE A 7 -27.54 -33.84 23.91
C ILE A 7 -28.29 -34.25 22.64
N THR A 8 -29.54 -34.71 22.74
CA THR A 8 -30.33 -35.16 21.57
C THR A 8 -30.71 -34.02 20.64
N PHE A 9 -30.93 -32.80 21.16
CA PHE A 9 -31.33 -31.66 20.31
C PHE A 9 -30.23 -31.22 19.32
N PHE A 10 -28.95 -31.35 19.67
CA PHE A 10 -27.85 -31.01 18.76
C PHE A 10 -27.55 -32.11 17.73
N GLU A 11 -27.86 -33.37 18.03
CA GLU A 11 -27.73 -34.46 17.06
C GLU A 11 -28.80 -34.40 15.98
N ASP A 12 -30.03 -33.98 16.32
CA ASP A 12 -31.11 -33.83 15.34
C ASP A 12 -30.90 -32.64 14.39
N ILE A 13 -30.24 -31.55 14.84
CA ILE A 13 -29.86 -30.43 13.95
C ILE A 13 -28.81 -30.86 12.90
N LYS A 14 -27.96 -31.85 13.20
CA LYS A 14 -26.97 -32.37 12.23
C LYS A 14 -27.58 -33.21 11.10
N LYS A 15 -28.77 -33.79 11.30
CA LYS A 15 -29.38 -34.71 10.32
C LYS A 15 -30.24 -34.04 9.25
N VAL A 16 -30.52 -32.74 9.36
CA VAL A 16 -31.48 -32.05 8.49
C VAL A 16 -30.88 -30.83 7.79
N SER A 17 -29.62 -30.91 7.38
CA SER A 17 -29.11 -30.00 6.34
C SER A 17 -29.53 -30.56 4.98
N TYR A 18 -30.79 -30.36 4.61
CA TYR A 18 -31.21 -30.56 3.22
C TYR A 18 -30.40 -29.56 2.39
N VAL A 19 -29.43 -30.06 1.65
CA VAL A 19 -28.71 -29.29 0.63
C VAL A 19 -29.76 -28.97 -0.44
N VAL A 20 -30.40 -27.81 -0.32
CA VAL A 20 -31.27 -27.30 -1.38
C VAL A 20 -30.40 -27.21 -2.63
N PRO A 21 -30.74 -27.90 -3.72
CA PRO A 21 -29.93 -27.86 -4.93
C PRO A 21 -29.86 -26.42 -5.42
N ILE A 22 -28.70 -25.80 -5.24
CA ILE A 22 -28.45 -24.42 -5.65
C ILE A 22 -28.58 -24.41 -7.18
N LYS A 23 -29.52 -23.63 -7.72
CA LYS A 23 -29.64 -23.53 -9.17
C LYS A 23 -28.42 -22.77 -9.68
N ASN A 24 -27.92 -23.13 -10.87
CA ASN A 24 -26.76 -22.46 -11.47
C ASN A 24 -26.92 -20.92 -11.54
N ILE A 25 -28.15 -20.43 -11.70
CA ILE A 25 -28.49 -19.00 -11.73
C ILE A 25 -28.10 -18.31 -10.41
N ASP A 26 -28.30 -18.97 -9.28
CA ASP A 26 -28.02 -18.43 -7.95
C ASP A 26 -26.51 -18.23 -7.73
N ILE A 27 -25.68 -19.06 -8.36
CA ILE A 27 -24.22 -18.99 -8.24
C ILE A 27 -23.68 -17.78 -8.99
N PHE A 28 -24.11 -17.55 -10.23
CA PHE A 28 -23.72 -16.36 -10.99
C PHE A 28 -24.20 -15.08 -10.31
N GLN A 29 -25.43 -15.08 -9.78
CA GLN A 29 -25.93 -13.98 -8.98
C GLN A 29 -25.04 -13.75 -7.76
N LYS A 30 -24.69 -14.81 -7.01
CA LYS A 30 -23.79 -14.72 -5.85
C LYS A 30 -22.42 -14.15 -6.24
N SER A 31 -21.83 -14.59 -7.35
CA SER A 31 -20.56 -14.05 -7.85
C SER A 31 -20.66 -12.55 -8.17
N ILE A 32 -21.73 -12.08 -8.82
CA ILE A 32 -21.92 -10.64 -9.08
C ILE A 32 -22.15 -9.88 -7.77
N VAL A 33 -22.98 -10.43 -6.88
CA VAL A 33 -23.33 -9.82 -5.59
C VAL A 33 -22.09 -9.63 -4.72
N ASN A 34 -21.08 -10.50 -4.79
CA ASN A 34 -19.82 -10.36 -4.05
C ASN A 34 -19.07 -9.05 -4.30
N TYR A 35 -19.25 -8.40 -5.46
CA TYR A 35 -18.67 -7.08 -5.71
C TYR A 35 -19.35 -5.99 -4.88
N ILE A 36 -20.66 -6.11 -4.67
CA ILE A 36 -21.48 -5.15 -3.93
C ILE A 36 -21.41 -5.44 -2.43
N THR A 37 -21.43 -6.73 -2.04
CA THR A 37 -21.35 -7.16 -0.64
C THR A 37 -19.93 -7.24 -0.11
N SER A 38 -18.92 -6.86 -0.91
CA SER A 38 -17.56 -6.74 -0.43
C SER A 38 -17.50 -5.73 0.71
N ASP A 39 -16.89 -6.13 1.82
CA ASP A 39 -16.52 -5.32 2.98
C ASP A 39 -15.96 -3.92 2.61
N PHE A 40 -15.25 -3.82 1.49
CA PHE A 40 -14.59 -2.58 1.05
C PHE A 40 -15.42 -1.72 0.09
N PHE A 41 -16.54 -2.23 -0.42
CA PHE A 41 -17.34 -1.53 -1.43
C PHE A 41 -17.90 -0.21 -0.90
N THR A 42 -18.50 -0.21 0.30
CA THR A 42 -19.05 0.99 0.92
C THR A 42 -17.97 2.08 1.10
N PHE A 43 -16.78 1.69 1.57
CA PHE A 43 -15.65 2.61 1.72
C PHE A 43 -15.13 3.13 0.38
N LEU A 44 -15.13 2.29 -0.66
CA LEU A 44 -14.76 2.70 -2.01
C LEU A 44 -15.76 3.74 -2.56
N CYS A 45 -17.06 3.53 -2.38
CA CYS A 45 -18.09 4.50 -2.80
C CYS A 45 -17.90 5.85 -2.10
N VAL A 46 -17.73 5.86 -0.77
CA VAL A 46 -17.45 7.08 -0.01
C VAL A 46 -16.19 7.77 -0.53
N TYR A 47 -15.12 7.01 -0.75
CA TYR A 47 -13.88 7.54 -1.31
C TYR A 47 -14.08 8.19 -2.69
N LEU A 48 -14.79 7.51 -3.61
CA LEU A 48 -15.03 8.01 -4.97
C LEU A 48 -15.89 9.29 -4.96
N VAL A 49 -16.89 9.37 -4.08
CA VAL A 49 -17.71 10.58 -3.91
C VAL A 49 -16.85 11.75 -3.41
N VAL A 50 -16.00 11.51 -2.40
CA VAL A 50 -15.10 12.54 -1.85
C VAL A 50 -13.99 12.92 -2.84
N ASN A 51 -13.59 12.01 -3.74
CA ASN A 51 -12.49 12.19 -4.70
C ASN A 51 -12.94 12.25 -6.18
N ASN A 52 -14.08 12.87 -6.46
CA ASN A 52 -14.65 12.91 -7.82
C ASN A 52 -13.72 13.52 -8.88
N LYS A 53 -12.89 14.50 -8.53
CA LYS A 53 -12.02 15.22 -9.48
C LYS A 53 -10.68 14.55 -9.78
N SER A 54 -10.17 13.66 -8.92
CA SER A 54 -8.78 13.18 -9.01
C SER A 54 -8.59 11.66 -8.90
N TRP A 55 -9.55 10.90 -9.43
CA TRP A 55 -9.53 9.43 -9.49
C TRP A 55 -8.34 8.82 -10.27
N LYS A 56 -7.64 9.59 -11.11
CA LYS A 56 -6.44 9.13 -11.84
C LYS A 56 -5.17 9.09 -10.98
N ARG A 57 -5.23 9.52 -9.71
CA ARG A 57 -4.07 9.46 -8.82
C ARG A 57 -3.68 8.00 -8.58
N PRO A 58 -2.38 7.65 -8.55
CA PRO A 58 -1.93 6.26 -8.32
C PRO A 58 -2.57 5.60 -7.10
N VAL A 59 -2.78 6.40 -6.05
CA VAL A 59 -3.40 5.93 -4.80
C VAL A 59 -4.87 5.52 -4.99
N SER A 60 -5.63 6.25 -5.80
CA SER A 60 -7.02 5.90 -6.14
C SER A 60 -7.08 4.58 -6.92
N ILE A 61 -6.14 4.40 -7.86
CA ILE A 61 -6.01 3.17 -8.64
C ILE A 61 -5.73 1.99 -7.70
N CYS A 62 -4.83 2.14 -6.72
CA CYS A 62 -4.57 1.08 -5.74
C CYS A 62 -5.83 0.67 -4.94
N LEU A 63 -6.67 1.61 -4.52
CA LEU A 63 -7.92 1.28 -3.79
C LEU A 63 -8.94 0.55 -4.68
N ILE A 64 -9.08 0.98 -5.93
CA ILE A 64 -9.99 0.34 -6.89
C ILE A 64 -9.50 -1.08 -7.20
N THR A 65 -8.21 -1.24 -7.52
CA THR A 65 -7.63 -2.55 -7.80
C THR A 65 -7.68 -3.47 -6.59
N HIS A 66 -7.44 -2.95 -5.38
CA HIS A 66 -7.58 -3.72 -4.14
C HIS A 66 -9.00 -4.29 -3.98
N TRP A 67 -10.03 -3.44 -4.05
CA TRP A 67 -11.42 -3.87 -3.95
C TRP A 67 -11.79 -4.87 -5.05
N PHE A 68 -11.36 -4.60 -6.28
CA PHE A 68 -11.63 -5.48 -7.43
C PHE A 68 -11.05 -6.87 -7.22
N LEU A 69 -9.78 -6.99 -6.82
CA LEU A 69 -9.13 -8.27 -6.57
C LEU A 69 -9.78 -9.04 -5.41
N LYS A 70 -10.16 -8.35 -4.33
CA LYS A 70 -10.87 -8.97 -3.20
C LYS A 70 -12.22 -9.52 -3.63
N SER A 71 -12.98 -8.74 -4.39
CA SER A 71 -14.30 -9.13 -4.90
C SER A 71 -14.20 -10.27 -5.91
N LEU A 72 -13.18 -10.26 -6.77
CA LEU A 72 -12.91 -11.34 -7.72
C LEU A 72 -12.52 -12.64 -7.00
N GLY A 73 -11.70 -12.55 -5.94
CA GLY A 73 -11.40 -13.69 -5.06
C GLY A 73 -12.66 -14.31 -4.48
N GLY A 74 -13.51 -13.52 -3.80
CA GLY A 74 -14.78 -14.02 -3.26
C GLY A 74 -15.73 -14.58 -4.32
N SER A 75 -15.72 -14.02 -5.53
CA SER A 75 -16.48 -14.53 -6.68
C SER A 75 -16.02 -15.91 -7.12
N LEU A 76 -14.70 -16.16 -7.17
CA LEU A 76 -14.13 -17.47 -7.51
C LEU A 76 -14.31 -18.48 -6.38
N GLU A 77 -14.18 -18.06 -5.14
CA GLU A 77 -14.53 -18.89 -3.98
C GLU A 77 -16.00 -19.30 -4.04
N SER A 78 -16.90 -18.43 -4.48
CA SER A 78 -18.31 -18.78 -4.64
C SER A 78 -18.56 -19.85 -5.71
N LEU A 79 -17.64 -20.00 -6.68
CA LEU A 79 -17.73 -21.07 -7.69
C LEU A 79 -17.38 -22.45 -7.12
N THR A 80 -16.67 -22.55 -5.99
CA THR A 80 -16.34 -23.85 -5.37
C THR A 80 -17.60 -24.58 -4.88
N TYR A 81 -18.64 -23.83 -4.53
CA TYR A 81 -19.95 -24.38 -4.11
C TYR A 81 -20.76 -24.97 -5.27
N ARG A 82 -20.32 -24.84 -6.53
CA ARG A 82 -20.98 -25.44 -7.69
C ARG A 82 -20.76 -26.94 -7.78
N ILE A 83 -19.62 -27.41 -7.28
CA ILE A 83 -19.22 -28.81 -7.38
C ILE A 83 -19.73 -29.55 -6.15
N PRO A 84 -20.33 -30.75 -6.31
CA PRO A 84 -20.97 -31.47 -5.21
C PRO A 84 -19.99 -31.78 -4.07
N HIS A 85 -20.52 -31.74 -2.85
CA HIS A 85 -19.81 -32.04 -1.62
C HIS A 85 -19.60 -33.55 -1.46
N ASP A 86 -18.34 -33.98 -1.40
CA ASP A 86 -17.98 -35.34 -0.95
C ASP A 86 -17.69 -35.30 0.56
N PRO A 87 -18.54 -35.92 1.41
CA PRO A 87 -18.38 -35.88 2.86
C PRO A 87 -17.10 -36.59 3.35
N ASN A 88 -16.50 -37.46 2.53
CA ASN A 88 -15.27 -38.17 2.88
C ASN A 88 -14.00 -37.37 2.58
N ASN A 89 -14.14 -36.18 1.98
CA ASN A 89 -13.02 -35.32 1.65
C ASN A 89 -12.98 -34.10 2.59
N TYR A 90 -11.79 -33.54 2.82
CA TYR A 90 -11.64 -32.24 3.44
C TYR A 90 -12.13 -31.14 2.49
N TYR A 91 -12.65 -30.03 3.04
CA TYR A 91 -12.95 -28.84 2.23
C TYR A 91 -11.67 -28.43 1.47
N PRO A 92 -11.75 -28.18 0.14
CA PRO A 92 -12.94 -27.91 -0.65
C PRO A 92 -13.42 -29.10 -1.51
N TYR A 93 -13.19 -30.33 -1.04
CA TYR A 93 -13.83 -31.60 -1.44
C TYR A 93 -13.45 -32.19 -2.79
N SER A 94 -12.85 -31.42 -3.69
CA SER A 94 -12.33 -31.90 -4.97
C SER A 94 -11.09 -31.15 -5.40
N SER A 95 -10.24 -31.76 -6.22
CA SER A 95 -9.01 -31.12 -6.71
C SER A 95 -9.30 -29.90 -7.58
N ILE A 96 -10.41 -29.88 -8.30
CA ILE A 96 -10.82 -28.71 -9.09
C ILE A 96 -11.33 -27.56 -8.20
N ASN A 97 -12.04 -27.87 -7.12
CA ASN A 97 -12.38 -26.87 -6.11
C ASN A 97 -11.14 -26.36 -5.38
N TRP A 98 -10.16 -27.22 -5.13
CA TRP A 98 -8.87 -26.80 -4.56
C TRP A 98 -8.18 -25.81 -5.47
N PHE A 99 -8.13 -26.07 -6.78
CA PHE A 99 -7.57 -25.13 -7.75
C PHE A 99 -8.29 -23.77 -7.73
N LEU A 100 -9.63 -23.75 -7.71
CA LEU A 100 -10.43 -22.52 -7.61
C LEU A 100 -10.18 -21.79 -6.28
N TYR A 101 -10.12 -22.52 -5.17
CA TYR A 101 -9.81 -21.99 -3.84
C TYR A 101 -8.40 -21.36 -3.80
N SER A 102 -7.39 -22.08 -4.31
CA SER A 102 -6.01 -21.60 -4.44
C SER A 102 -5.92 -20.32 -5.27
N PHE A 103 -6.67 -20.23 -6.36
CA PHE A 103 -6.73 -19.02 -7.18
C PHE A 103 -7.42 -17.86 -6.44
N SER A 104 -8.52 -18.13 -5.73
CA SER A 104 -9.18 -17.14 -4.87
C SER A 104 -8.22 -16.58 -3.80
N GLU A 105 -7.57 -17.44 -3.02
CA GLU A 105 -6.61 -17.04 -1.99
C GLU A 105 -5.41 -16.28 -2.58
N SER A 106 -5.00 -16.62 -3.80
CA SER A 106 -3.97 -15.89 -4.52
C SER A 106 -4.40 -14.45 -4.83
N LEU A 107 -5.62 -14.24 -5.33
CA LEU A 107 -6.16 -12.89 -5.55
C LEU A 107 -6.28 -12.11 -4.25
N TYR A 108 -6.73 -12.76 -3.17
CA TYR A 108 -6.76 -12.15 -1.84
C TYR A 108 -5.37 -11.71 -1.37
N THR A 109 -4.34 -12.53 -1.63
CA THR A 109 -2.95 -12.26 -1.28
C THR A 109 -2.36 -11.16 -2.14
N ILE A 110 -2.63 -11.14 -3.45
CA ILE A 110 -2.23 -10.05 -4.35
C ILE A 110 -2.88 -8.73 -3.92
N GLY A 111 -4.17 -8.74 -3.56
CA GLY A 111 -4.84 -7.58 -2.98
C GLY A 111 -4.12 -7.08 -1.72
N SER A 112 -3.67 -8.00 -0.86
CA SER A 112 -2.86 -7.66 0.32
C SER A 112 -1.51 -7.01 -0.05
N ILE A 113 -0.84 -7.48 -1.10
CA ILE A 113 0.41 -6.87 -1.63
C ILE A 113 0.17 -5.43 -2.11
N ILE A 114 -0.95 -5.18 -2.80
CA ILE A 114 -1.33 -3.81 -3.22
C ILE A 114 -1.58 -2.91 -2.01
N GLY A 115 -2.21 -3.45 -0.95
CA GLY A 115 -2.39 -2.74 0.32
C GLY A 115 -1.08 -2.33 0.98
N ASP A 116 -0.04 -3.16 0.92
CA ASP A 116 1.29 -2.80 1.41
C ASP A 116 2.00 -1.81 0.49
N TRP A 117 1.82 -1.95 -0.83
CA TRP A 117 2.40 -1.05 -1.82
C TRP A 117 1.93 0.40 -1.60
N TYR A 118 0.68 0.57 -1.19
CA TYR A 118 0.16 1.86 -0.76
C TYR A 118 1.04 2.51 0.31
N LEU A 119 1.46 1.76 1.35
CA LEU A 119 2.24 2.30 2.47
C LEU A 119 3.63 2.75 2.00
N LEU A 120 4.24 1.99 1.09
CA LEU A 120 5.49 2.36 0.44
C LEU A 120 5.35 3.66 -0.36
N MET A 121 4.30 3.81 -1.16
CA MET A 121 4.07 5.05 -1.92
C MET A 121 3.92 6.25 -0.99
N ARG A 122 3.15 6.10 0.10
CA ARG A 122 2.95 7.18 1.07
C ARG A 122 4.25 7.59 1.74
N THR A 123 5.05 6.64 2.20
CA THR A 123 6.33 6.93 2.85
C THR A 123 7.34 7.58 1.92
N LYS A 124 7.41 7.13 0.65
CA LYS A 124 8.24 7.76 -0.39
C LYS A 124 7.90 9.24 -0.59
N THR A 125 6.62 9.62 -0.54
CA THR A 125 6.22 11.04 -0.66
C THR A 125 6.57 11.89 0.56
N LEU A 126 6.72 11.28 1.74
CA LEU A 126 6.99 11.99 2.99
C LEU A 126 8.49 12.08 3.31
N VAL A 127 9.31 11.20 2.74
CA VAL A 127 10.74 11.08 3.04
C VAL A 127 11.58 11.58 1.88
N ASN A 128 12.30 12.68 2.10
CA ASN A 128 13.18 13.25 1.08
C ASN A 128 14.56 12.54 1.00
N LYS A 129 15.00 11.89 2.08
CA LYS A 129 16.34 11.30 2.16
C LYS A 129 16.42 9.92 1.49
N ARG A 130 17.09 9.84 0.33
CA ARG A 130 17.25 8.62 -0.49
C ARG A 130 17.70 7.38 0.29
N GLY A 131 18.70 7.52 1.19
CA GLY A 131 19.23 6.39 1.95
C GLY A 131 18.24 5.76 2.93
N SER A 132 17.37 6.55 3.54
CA SER A 132 16.36 6.02 4.48
C SER A 132 15.22 5.31 3.75
N VAL A 133 14.89 5.72 2.52
CA VAL A 133 13.88 5.03 1.70
C VAL A 133 14.38 3.66 1.26
N MET A 134 15.69 3.47 1.07
CA MET A 134 16.26 2.17 0.67
C MET A 134 15.95 1.05 1.67
N ILE A 135 16.03 1.33 2.98
CA ILE A 135 15.69 0.36 4.03
C ILE A 135 14.22 -0.07 3.95
N ILE A 136 13.32 0.87 3.63
CA ILE A 136 11.90 0.59 3.43
C ILE A 136 11.69 -0.32 2.21
N TYR A 137 12.43 -0.12 1.12
CA TYR A 137 12.35 -1.00 -0.06
C TYR A 137 12.83 -2.43 0.24
N ILE A 138 13.91 -2.59 1.01
CA ILE A 138 14.45 -3.91 1.37
C ILE A 138 13.41 -4.69 2.21
N THR A 139 12.84 -4.04 3.22
CA THR A 139 11.85 -4.67 4.09
C THR A 139 10.54 -4.97 3.36
N TYR A 140 10.11 -4.08 2.46
CA TYR A 140 8.98 -4.33 1.56
C TYR A 140 9.22 -5.52 0.62
N PHE A 141 10.41 -5.61 0.02
CA PHE A 141 10.77 -6.73 -0.87
C PHE A 141 10.73 -8.07 -0.13
N LEU A 142 11.29 -8.12 1.08
CA LEU A 142 11.22 -9.32 1.94
C LEU A 142 9.77 -9.75 2.21
N GLN A 143 8.89 -8.79 2.51
CA GLN A 143 7.47 -9.03 2.75
C GLN A 143 6.75 -9.56 1.50
N ILE A 144 7.02 -9.00 0.32
CA ILE A 144 6.47 -9.50 -0.96
C ILE A 144 6.91 -10.93 -1.21
N THR A 145 8.20 -11.23 -1.04
CA THR A 145 8.73 -12.58 -1.29
C THR A 145 7.99 -13.63 -0.46
N ILE A 146 7.73 -13.37 0.82
CA ILE A 146 6.96 -14.29 1.66
C ILE A 146 5.54 -14.49 1.13
N LYS A 147 4.87 -13.43 0.68
CA LYS A 147 3.53 -13.52 0.10
C LYS A 147 3.50 -14.25 -1.25
N LEU A 148 4.56 -14.11 -2.05
CA LEU A 148 4.73 -14.90 -3.28
C LEU A 148 4.94 -16.38 -2.96
N VAL A 149 5.68 -16.71 -1.89
CA VAL A 149 5.83 -18.09 -1.39
C VAL A 149 4.49 -18.64 -0.91
N ILE A 150 3.65 -17.85 -0.25
CA ILE A 150 2.27 -18.25 0.11
C ILE A 150 1.44 -18.56 -1.14
N ILE A 151 1.51 -17.71 -2.17
CA ILE A 151 0.81 -17.97 -3.44
C ILE A 151 1.33 -19.27 -4.08
N ALA A 152 2.65 -19.45 -4.17
CA ALA A 152 3.25 -20.63 -4.76
C ALA A 152 2.89 -21.91 -4.00
N SER A 153 2.87 -21.87 -2.66
CA SER A 153 2.52 -23.04 -1.84
C SER A 153 1.10 -23.54 -2.09
N HIS A 154 0.16 -22.68 -2.52
CA HIS A 154 -1.18 -23.12 -2.90
C HIS A 154 -1.23 -23.98 -4.17
N PHE A 155 -0.25 -23.86 -5.07
CA PHE A 155 -0.21 -24.56 -6.36
C PHE A 155 0.80 -25.72 -6.41
N ILE A 156 1.86 -25.71 -5.58
CA ILE A 156 2.89 -26.76 -5.57
C ILE A 156 2.30 -28.14 -5.25
N PHE A 157 1.24 -28.21 -4.45
CA PHE A 157 0.62 -29.47 -4.02
C PHE A 157 -0.52 -29.94 -4.92
N ILE A 158 -0.60 -29.49 -6.18
CA ILE A 158 -1.60 -29.97 -7.12
C ILE A 158 -1.00 -31.14 -7.94
N PRO A 159 -1.62 -32.35 -7.95
CA PRO A 159 -2.88 -32.72 -7.30
C PRO A 159 -2.72 -33.07 -5.82
N ILE A 160 -3.66 -32.61 -5.00
CA ILE A 160 -3.73 -32.89 -3.55
C ILE A 160 -4.72 -34.03 -3.30
N ASP A 161 -4.35 -34.98 -2.44
CA ASP A 161 -5.29 -35.96 -1.91
C ASP A 161 -6.10 -35.31 -0.78
N LEU A 162 -7.38 -35.05 -1.06
CA LEU A 162 -8.31 -34.45 -0.09
C LEU A 162 -9.06 -35.50 0.73
N ARG A 163 -8.85 -36.80 0.49
CA ARG A 163 -9.55 -37.85 1.23
C ARG A 163 -9.20 -37.76 2.72
N GLN A 164 -10.18 -37.91 3.60
CA GLN A 164 -9.93 -37.94 5.05
C GLN A 164 -9.28 -39.25 5.47
N LYS A 165 -9.65 -40.35 4.79
CA LYS A 165 -9.14 -41.69 5.03
C LYS A 165 -8.75 -42.38 3.73
N ASN A 166 -7.67 -43.15 3.76
CA ASN A 166 -7.29 -44.04 2.67
C ASN A 166 -8.21 -45.29 2.63
N GLU A 167 -7.99 -46.17 1.65
CA GLU A 167 -8.72 -47.44 1.50
C GLU A 167 -8.56 -48.38 2.71
N ASN A 168 -7.48 -48.21 3.49
CA ASN A 168 -7.19 -48.99 4.70
C ASN A 168 -7.82 -48.38 5.97
N GLY A 169 -8.45 -47.19 5.87
CA GLY A 169 -9.03 -46.47 6.99
C GLY A 169 -8.06 -45.57 7.77
N ASP A 170 -6.79 -45.47 7.36
CA ASP A 170 -5.80 -44.56 7.93
C ASP A 170 -6.04 -43.12 7.48
N THR A 171 -5.70 -42.15 8.33
CA THR A 171 -5.82 -40.73 8.01
C THR A 171 -4.80 -40.27 6.97
N VAL A 172 -5.24 -39.55 5.94
CA VAL A 172 -4.35 -38.95 4.94
C VAL A 172 -3.81 -37.62 5.49
N TRP A 173 -2.49 -37.47 5.52
CA TRP A 173 -1.83 -36.33 6.15
C TRP A 173 -1.54 -35.15 5.22
N ASP A 174 -1.72 -35.31 3.90
CA ASP A 174 -1.34 -34.31 2.89
C ASP A 174 -2.01 -32.95 3.13
N TYR A 175 -3.34 -32.93 3.26
CA TYR A 175 -4.10 -31.72 3.55
C TYR A 175 -3.66 -31.04 4.86
N ILE A 176 -3.43 -31.83 5.91
CA ILE A 176 -3.01 -31.33 7.23
C ILE A 176 -1.64 -30.66 7.13
N ASN A 177 -0.68 -31.33 6.48
CA ASN A 177 0.67 -30.81 6.27
C ASN A 177 0.66 -29.49 5.50
N ILE A 178 -0.17 -29.40 4.46
CA ILE A 178 -0.30 -28.18 3.64
C ILE A 178 -0.93 -27.05 4.45
N MET A 179 -1.97 -27.34 5.25
CA MET A 179 -2.58 -26.32 6.11
C MET A 179 -1.63 -25.86 7.21
N MET A 180 -0.82 -26.74 7.81
CA MET A 180 0.22 -26.36 8.76
C MET A 180 1.28 -25.46 8.11
N LEU A 181 1.74 -25.79 6.90
CA LEU A 181 2.68 -24.96 6.15
C LEU A 181 2.08 -23.59 5.81
N LYS A 182 0.83 -23.54 5.31
CA LYS A 182 0.09 -22.31 5.04
C LYS A 182 0.03 -21.43 6.29
N THR A 183 -0.39 -22.01 7.41
CA THR A 183 -0.48 -21.34 8.71
C THR A 183 0.86 -20.74 9.14
N LEU A 184 1.95 -21.50 9.03
CA LEU A 184 3.29 -21.06 9.36
C LEU A 184 3.73 -19.88 8.49
N LEU A 185 3.52 -19.97 7.17
CA LEU A 185 3.85 -18.89 6.24
C LEU A 185 3.05 -17.62 6.52
N ILE A 186 1.77 -17.74 6.88
CA ILE A 186 0.94 -16.60 7.31
C ILE A 186 1.50 -15.98 8.59
N ALA A 187 1.92 -16.79 9.57
CA ALA A 187 2.53 -16.28 10.80
C ALA A 187 3.81 -15.48 10.50
N ILE A 188 4.68 -16.01 9.64
CA ILE A 188 5.89 -15.34 9.16
C ILE A 188 5.52 -14.04 8.41
N SER A 189 4.45 -14.05 7.61
CA SER A 189 3.94 -12.84 6.93
C SER A 189 3.49 -11.78 7.92
N PHE A 190 2.91 -12.12 9.08
CA PHE A 190 2.54 -11.13 10.09
C PHE A 190 3.76 -10.53 10.79
N VAL A 191 4.74 -11.36 11.16
CA VAL A 191 5.99 -10.87 11.76
C VAL A 191 6.70 -9.91 10.81
N THR A 192 6.80 -10.27 9.53
CA THR A 192 7.43 -9.39 8.53
C THR A 192 6.64 -8.12 8.24
N THR A 193 5.31 -8.17 8.24
CA THR A 193 4.44 -6.98 8.14
C THR A 193 4.64 -6.04 9.32
N PHE A 194 4.77 -6.58 10.53
CA PHE A 194 5.08 -5.79 11.72
C PHE A 194 6.47 -5.14 11.64
N ILE A 195 7.49 -5.90 11.25
CA ILE A 195 8.85 -5.38 11.04
C ILE A 195 8.84 -4.26 10.00
N TYR A 196 8.15 -4.46 8.87
CA TYR A 196 8.00 -3.44 7.84
C TYR A 196 7.38 -2.15 8.38
N GLY A 197 6.27 -2.25 9.14
CA GLY A 197 5.66 -1.12 9.82
C GLY A 197 6.63 -0.39 10.77
N LEU A 198 7.41 -1.14 11.55
CA LEU A 198 8.39 -0.60 12.49
C LEU A 198 9.47 0.22 11.78
N PHE A 199 10.04 -0.31 10.69
CA PHE A 199 11.03 0.43 9.89
C PHE A 199 10.45 1.70 9.26
N VAL A 200 9.22 1.63 8.76
CA VAL A 200 8.50 2.79 8.25
C VAL A 200 8.38 3.88 9.32
N ILE A 201 7.97 3.54 10.54
CA ILE A 201 7.86 4.51 11.65
C ILE A 201 9.22 5.11 12.00
N ILE A 202 10.27 4.29 12.12
CA ILE A 202 11.63 4.77 12.42
C ILE A 202 12.07 5.79 11.37
N VAL A 203 11.87 5.48 10.09
CA VAL A 203 12.26 6.35 8.99
C VAL A 203 11.43 7.64 8.97
N LEU A 204 10.12 7.55 9.18
CA LEU A 204 9.26 8.74 9.26
C LEU A 204 9.68 9.64 10.44
N LYS A 205 9.84 9.09 11.64
CA LYS A 205 10.24 9.82 12.84
C LYS A 205 11.60 10.52 12.64
N LYS A 206 12.57 9.82 12.05
CA LYS A 206 13.90 10.38 11.77
C LYS A 206 13.85 11.59 10.82
N ASN A 207 13.03 11.53 9.77
CA ASN A 207 12.90 12.64 8.82
C ASN A 207 12.04 13.79 9.36
N LEU A 208 11.04 13.49 10.18
CA LEU A 208 10.17 14.51 10.81
C LEU A 208 10.91 15.36 11.83
N LEU A 209 11.71 14.73 12.68
CA LEU A 209 12.46 15.45 13.72
C LEU A 209 13.50 16.40 13.13
N HIS A 210 14.08 16.06 11.98
CA HIS A 210 15.07 16.91 11.32
C HIS A 210 14.45 18.18 10.72
N ASN A 211 13.22 18.09 10.16
CA ASN A 211 12.57 19.22 9.50
C ASN A 211 11.81 20.16 10.44
N ASN A 212 11.55 19.75 11.69
CA ASN A 212 10.66 20.49 12.59
C ASN A 212 11.32 21.60 13.41
N TYR A 213 12.62 21.86 13.26
CA TYR A 213 13.28 22.92 14.04
C TYR A 213 12.89 24.35 13.63
N ASN A 214 12.34 24.58 12.43
CA ASN A 214 12.09 25.94 11.92
C ASN A 214 10.66 26.22 11.40
N ILE A 215 9.69 25.30 11.54
CA ILE A 215 8.37 25.45 10.86
C ILE A 215 7.26 25.81 11.86
N VAL A 216 6.69 26.99 11.64
CA VAL A 216 5.58 27.66 12.34
C VAL A 216 4.48 26.70 12.84
N LYS A 217 4.16 26.83 14.13
CA LYS A 217 3.41 25.89 14.98
C LYS A 217 1.96 25.55 14.59
N ASN A 218 1.36 26.15 13.55
CA ASN A 218 -0.11 26.11 13.35
C ASN A 218 -0.63 25.64 11.98
N SER A 219 0.18 25.02 11.10
CA SER A 219 -0.34 24.57 9.80
C SER A 219 -1.25 23.34 9.91
N ILE A 220 -2.43 23.40 9.26
CA ILE A 220 -3.38 22.29 9.10
C ILE A 220 -2.69 21.06 8.50
N ILE A 221 -1.70 21.26 7.63
CA ILE A 221 -0.87 20.21 7.04
C ILE A 221 -0.19 19.36 8.13
N ASN A 222 0.27 19.97 9.21
CA ASN A 222 0.88 19.23 10.32
C ASN A 222 -0.14 18.34 11.04
N LYS A 223 -1.41 18.76 11.12
CA LYS A 223 -2.50 17.95 11.68
C LYS A 223 -2.81 16.75 10.77
N VAL A 224 -2.92 16.97 9.45
CA VAL A 224 -3.17 15.90 8.46
C VAL A 224 -2.03 14.88 8.45
N LYS A 225 -0.78 15.36 8.49
CA LYS A 225 0.40 14.50 8.56
C LYS A 225 0.35 13.59 9.79
N LYS A 226 0.03 14.19 10.93
CA LYS A 226 -0.16 13.48 12.21
C LYS A 226 -1.25 12.41 12.10
N TYR A 227 -2.39 12.68 11.45
CA TYR A 227 -3.43 11.66 11.21
C TYR A 227 -2.95 10.50 10.34
N SER A 228 -2.20 10.77 9.26
CA SER A 228 -1.66 9.70 8.42
C SER A 228 -0.59 8.85 9.13
N GLU A 229 0.14 9.42 10.09
CA GLU A 229 1.06 8.69 10.96
C GLU A 229 0.32 7.80 11.97
N TYR A 230 -0.77 8.31 12.57
CA TYR A 230 -1.59 7.57 13.53
C TYR A 230 -2.09 6.24 12.99
N ARG A 231 -2.41 6.16 11.69
CA ARG A 231 -2.78 4.90 11.04
C ARG A 231 -1.72 3.81 11.27
N ILE A 232 -0.44 4.14 11.03
CA ILE A 232 0.65 3.15 11.06
C ILE A 232 0.80 2.62 12.49
N TYR A 233 0.72 3.52 13.48
CA TYR A 233 0.69 3.16 14.89
C TYR A 233 -0.48 2.24 15.25
N ILE A 234 -1.71 2.58 14.81
CA ILE A 234 -2.90 1.76 15.08
C ILE A 234 -2.75 0.37 14.46
N SER A 235 -2.36 0.28 13.18
CA SER A 235 -2.12 -1.02 12.53
C SER A 235 -1.05 -1.83 13.25
N MET A 236 0.02 -1.20 13.72
CA MET A 236 1.07 -1.89 14.45
C MET A 236 0.61 -2.40 15.82
N ILE A 237 -0.09 -1.59 16.59
CA ILE A 237 -0.64 -2.01 17.89
C ILE A 237 -1.59 -3.21 17.70
N VAL A 238 -2.48 -3.13 16.71
CA VAL A 238 -3.43 -4.20 16.42
C VAL A 238 -2.69 -5.47 15.98
N THR A 239 -1.73 -5.39 15.06
CA THR A 239 -0.93 -6.57 14.67
C THR A 239 -0.13 -7.14 15.84
N MET A 240 0.47 -6.31 16.69
CA MET A 240 1.25 -6.74 17.85
C MET A 240 0.40 -7.52 18.86
N VAL A 241 -0.85 -7.09 19.10
CA VAL A 241 -1.78 -7.79 19.99
C VAL A 241 -2.32 -9.08 19.36
N LEU A 242 -2.58 -9.07 18.05
CA LEU A 242 -3.21 -10.22 17.38
C LEU A 242 -2.21 -11.31 16.97
N ILE A 243 -0.93 -11.01 16.84
CA ILE A 243 0.11 -12.02 16.54
C ILE A 243 0.15 -13.12 17.62
N PRO A 244 0.27 -12.81 18.94
CA PRO A 244 0.22 -13.83 19.99
C PRO A 244 -1.07 -14.65 19.98
N LEU A 245 -2.22 -14.00 19.74
CA LEU A 245 -3.51 -14.67 19.66
C LEU A 245 -3.57 -15.65 18.48
N TYR A 246 -2.98 -15.28 17.34
CA TYR A 246 -2.86 -16.16 16.19
C TYR A 246 -1.95 -17.35 16.47
N PHE A 247 -0.82 -17.17 17.16
CA PHE A 247 0.02 -18.29 17.57
C PHE A 247 -0.70 -19.23 18.55
N MET A 248 -1.42 -18.70 19.54
CA MET A 248 -2.22 -19.50 20.47
C MET A 248 -3.29 -20.32 19.74
N GLN A 249 -3.99 -19.69 18.80
CA GLN A 249 -5.00 -20.34 17.97
C GLN A 249 -4.39 -21.51 17.17
N ASN A 250 -3.23 -21.31 16.53
CA ASN A 250 -2.55 -22.36 15.78
C ASN A 250 -1.94 -23.47 16.64
N TYR A 251 -1.49 -23.12 17.85
CA TYR A 251 -1.07 -24.12 18.83
C TYR A 251 -2.25 -25.02 19.22
N THR A 252 -3.42 -24.45 19.51
CA THR A 252 -4.62 -25.24 19.79
C THR A 252 -5.03 -26.10 18.60
N PHE A 253 -4.90 -25.60 17.36
CA PHE A 253 -5.15 -26.39 16.16
C PHE A 253 -4.29 -27.65 16.09
N GLY A 254 -2.98 -27.54 16.36
CA GLY A 254 -2.07 -28.68 16.41
C GLY A 254 -2.49 -29.76 17.40
N VAL A 255 -3.09 -29.37 18.53
CA VAL A 255 -3.63 -30.29 19.54
C VAL A 255 -4.96 -30.91 19.07
N TYR A 256 -5.87 -30.10 18.52
CA TYR A 256 -7.22 -30.52 18.09
C TYR A 256 -7.26 -31.41 16.85
N ILE A 257 -6.22 -31.41 16.01
CA ILE A 257 -6.14 -32.35 14.87
C ILE A 257 -6.33 -33.81 15.33
N LYS A 258 -6.00 -34.13 16.59
CA LYS A 258 -6.24 -35.46 17.16
C LYS A 258 -7.73 -35.81 17.36
N ASP A 259 -8.60 -34.82 17.50
CA ASP A 259 -10.02 -34.99 17.87
C ASP A 259 -11.00 -34.85 16.68
N LYS A 260 -10.51 -34.94 15.43
CA LYS A 260 -11.27 -34.98 14.15
C LYS A 260 -12.17 -33.78 13.82
N ASN A 261 -12.42 -32.87 14.75
CA ASN A 261 -13.06 -31.60 14.45
C ASN A 261 -11.97 -30.56 14.15
N ILE A 262 -11.92 -30.07 12.92
CA ILE A 262 -11.03 -28.97 12.51
C ILE A 262 -11.83 -27.67 12.63
N PRO A 263 -11.61 -26.83 13.67
CA PRO A 263 -12.21 -25.51 13.72
C PRO A 263 -11.83 -24.67 12.50
N ASN A 264 -12.71 -23.76 12.10
CA ASN A 264 -12.39 -22.75 11.11
C ASN A 264 -11.49 -21.68 11.75
N PHE A 265 -10.18 -21.78 11.56
CA PHE A 265 -9.20 -20.87 12.16
C PHE A 265 -8.93 -19.60 11.33
N ASP A 266 -9.54 -19.46 10.15
CA ASP A 266 -9.25 -18.35 9.24
C ASP A 266 -9.81 -17.00 9.72
N MET A 267 -10.67 -16.99 10.75
CA MET A 267 -11.34 -15.78 11.24
C MET A 267 -10.37 -14.68 11.70
N LEU A 268 -9.39 -15.02 12.56
CA LEU A 268 -8.43 -14.04 13.09
C LEU A 268 -7.50 -13.51 12.00
N TYR A 269 -7.04 -14.40 11.12
CA TYR A 269 -6.23 -14.04 9.96
C TYR A 269 -6.98 -13.04 9.05
N ASN A 270 -8.23 -13.37 8.70
CA ASN A 270 -9.07 -12.50 7.87
C ASN A 270 -9.34 -11.16 8.55
N PHE A 271 -9.56 -11.15 9.86
CA PHE A 271 -9.73 -9.92 10.63
C PHE A 271 -8.50 -9.01 10.55
N ILE A 272 -7.28 -9.52 10.82
CA ILE A 272 -6.04 -8.73 10.73
C ILE A 272 -5.88 -8.14 9.32
N ARG A 273 -6.11 -8.97 8.30
CA ARG A 273 -6.00 -8.58 6.90
C ARG A 273 -7.01 -7.48 6.55
N HIS A 274 -8.27 -7.64 6.94
CA HIS A 274 -9.33 -6.67 6.64
C HIS A 274 -9.12 -5.38 7.42
N PHE A 275 -8.70 -5.45 8.68
CA PHE A 275 -8.40 -4.29 9.51
C PHE A 275 -7.35 -3.36 8.86
N ASN A 276 -6.23 -3.92 8.40
CA ASN A 276 -5.19 -3.14 7.74
C ASN A 276 -5.71 -2.47 6.46
N CYS A 277 -6.60 -3.14 5.72
CA CYS A 277 -7.23 -2.57 4.54
C CYS A 277 -8.24 -1.47 4.91
N TYR A 278 -9.11 -1.66 5.91
CA TYR A 278 -10.05 -0.64 6.36
C TYR A 278 -9.34 0.66 6.75
N ILE A 279 -8.27 0.54 7.54
CA ILE A 279 -7.44 1.67 7.94
C ILE A 279 -6.83 2.39 6.72
N MET A 280 -6.54 1.68 5.63
CA MET A 280 -6.11 2.28 4.37
C MET A 280 -7.19 3.15 3.70
N TYR A 281 -8.43 2.66 3.61
CA TYR A 281 -9.53 3.46 3.05
C TYR A 281 -9.84 4.67 3.93
N ILE A 282 -9.89 4.51 5.25
CA ILE A 282 -10.14 5.59 6.21
C ILE A 282 -9.08 6.69 6.06
N ASP A 283 -7.80 6.32 6.02
CA ASP A 283 -6.69 7.26 5.83
C ASP A 283 -6.84 8.04 4.51
N GLN A 284 -7.27 7.39 3.43
CA GLN A 284 -7.50 8.06 2.15
C GLN A 284 -8.69 9.02 2.14
N ILE A 285 -9.80 8.62 2.76
CA ILE A 285 -10.97 9.48 2.91
C ILE A 285 -10.62 10.72 3.74
N LEU A 286 -9.91 10.52 4.87
CA LEU A 286 -9.49 11.61 5.75
C LEU A 286 -8.52 12.57 5.03
N ASN A 287 -7.49 12.04 4.36
CA ASN A 287 -6.53 12.86 3.64
C ASN A 287 -7.21 13.73 2.57
N MET A 288 -8.17 13.17 1.84
CA MET A 288 -8.90 13.92 0.81
C MET A 288 -9.81 14.98 1.43
N TYR A 289 -10.54 14.63 2.50
CA TYR A 289 -11.40 15.57 3.21
C TYR A 289 -10.65 16.82 3.67
N TYR A 290 -9.47 16.64 4.29
CA TYR A 290 -8.68 17.78 4.75
C TYR A 290 -8.05 18.59 3.61
N TYR A 291 -7.61 17.94 2.53
CA TYR A 291 -7.06 18.62 1.36
C TYR A 291 -8.09 19.56 0.72
N ASN A 292 -9.31 19.06 0.50
CA ASN A 292 -10.39 19.85 -0.08
C ASN A 292 -10.82 21.03 0.83
N LYS A 293 -10.76 20.84 2.16
CA LYS A 293 -11.06 21.90 3.12
C LYS A 293 -10.04 23.05 3.05
N GLU A 294 -8.76 22.74 2.87
CA GLU A 294 -7.71 23.76 2.75
C GLU A 294 -7.85 24.57 1.44
N GLU A 295 -8.15 23.90 0.32
CA GLU A 295 -8.36 24.55 -0.96
C GLU A 295 -9.53 25.53 -0.92
N ASN A 296 -10.67 25.11 -0.35
CA ASN A 296 -11.83 26.00 -0.18
C ASN A 296 -11.50 27.22 0.69
N TYR A 297 -10.76 27.03 1.79
CA TYR A 297 -10.37 28.15 2.67
C TYR A 297 -9.49 29.18 1.94
N ARG A 298 -8.53 28.72 1.12
CA ARG A 298 -7.69 29.62 0.30
C ARG A 298 -8.50 30.38 -0.74
N ASN A 299 -9.47 29.71 -1.38
CA ASN A 299 -10.34 30.35 -2.38
C ASN A 299 -11.25 31.40 -1.74
N THR A 300 -11.81 31.15 -0.55
CA THR A 300 -12.64 32.12 0.17
C THR A 300 -11.83 33.34 0.62
N LEU A 301 -10.62 33.15 1.17
CA LEU A 301 -9.74 34.26 1.56
C LEU A 301 -9.38 35.17 0.38
N ASN A 302 -9.09 34.59 -0.78
CA ASN A 302 -8.77 35.37 -1.98
C ASN A 302 -9.98 36.18 -2.47
N SER A 303 -11.21 35.65 -2.32
CA SER A 303 -12.42 36.38 -2.70
C SER A 303 -12.77 37.53 -1.74
N SER A 304 -12.57 37.36 -0.43
CA SER A 304 -12.91 38.39 0.56
C SER A 304 -11.94 39.57 0.58
N ILE A 305 -10.66 39.35 0.26
CA ILE A 305 -9.67 40.43 0.17
C ILE A 305 -9.90 41.30 -1.07
N LEU A 306 -10.42 40.73 -2.16
CA LEU A 306 -10.66 41.46 -3.40
C LEU A 306 -11.97 42.26 -3.35
N SER A 307 -12.98 41.79 -2.61
CA SER A 307 -14.28 42.47 -2.51
C SER A 307 -14.33 43.60 -1.49
N SER A 308 -13.35 43.72 -0.59
CA SER A 308 -13.31 44.79 0.42
C SER A 308 -12.45 45.99 0.03
N ILE A 309 -11.82 45.98 -1.14
CA ILE A 309 -11.17 47.17 -1.71
C ILE A 309 -12.24 47.93 -2.47
N ASP A 310 -13.02 48.75 -1.76
CA ASP A 310 -13.91 49.73 -2.36
C ASP A 310 -13.04 50.81 -3.03
N ILE A 311 -12.84 50.67 -4.34
CA ILE A 311 -12.08 51.61 -5.18
C ILE A 311 -12.82 52.97 -5.30
N SER A 312 -14.08 53.06 -4.84
CA SER A 312 -14.91 54.26 -4.97
C SER A 312 -14.49 55.46 -4.12
N GLU A 313 -13.62 55.30 -3.11
CA GLU A 313 -13.11 56.44 -2.32
C GLU A 313 -11.70 56.94 -2.73
N ILE A 314 -10.99 56.25 -3.62
CA ILE A 314 -9.65 56.66 -4.09
C ILE A 314 -9.75 57.64 -5.27
N ASN A 315 -10.62 58.65 -5.17
CA ASN A 315 -10.66 59.76 -6.12
C ASN A 315 -10.57 61.15 -5.47
N LYS A 316 -10.35 61.23 -4.14
CA LYS A 316 -10.18 62.52 -3.44
C LYS A 316 -9.07 62.49 -2.38
N SER A 317 -7.82 62.30 -2.80
CA SER A 317 -6.69 63.10 -2.29
C SER A 317 -5.37 62.55 -2.82
N THR A 318 -4.69 63.40 -3.58
CA THR A 318 -3.24 63.51 -3.78
C THR A 318 -2.37 62.80 -2.73
N SER A 319 -1.96 61.55 -3.00
CA SER A 319 -0.59 61.04 -2.73
C SER A 319 -0.37 59.65 -3.35
N LYS A 320 -0.19 59.60 -4.67
CA LYS A 320 0.07 58.38 -5.47
C LYS A 320 1.34 57.58 -5.12
N SER A 321 2.11 57.97 -4.09
CA SER A 321 3.43 57.40 -3.81
C SER A 321 3.41 56.13 -2.95
N TYR A 322 2.42 55.96 -2.06
CA TYR A 322 2.44 54.86 -1.08
C TYR A 322 1.85 53.55 -1.61
N LEU A 323 0.83 53.59 -2.47
CA LEU A 323 0.19 52.36 -2.96
C LEU A 323 1.10 51.57 -3.93
N PHE A 324 1.97 52.26 -4.67
CA PHE A 324 2.91 51.62 -5.58
C PHE A 324 4.03 50.85 -4.84
N ASN A 325 4.39 51.27 -3.62
CA ASN A 325 5.37 50.56 -2.80
C ASN A 325 4.82 49.25 -2.19
N LEU A 326 3.51 49.17 -1.92
CA LEU A 326 2.90 47.92 -1.43
C LEU A 326 2.84 46.83 -2.52
N LEU A 327 2.60 47.22 -3.78
CA LEU A 327 2.65 46.31 -4.92
C LEU A 327 4.09 45.93 -5.30
N LYS A 328 5.08 46.81 -5.07
CA LYS A 328 6.49 46.55 -5.38
C LYS A 328 7.17 45.62 -4.35
N MET A 329 6.66 45.50 -3.13
CA MET A 329 7.20 44.55 -2.13
C MET A 329 6.86 43.09 -2.40
N ASN A 330 5.87 42.78 -3.25
CA ASN A 330 5.45 41.40 -3.49
C ASN A 330 6.13 40.72 -4.71
N ASN A 331 7.00 41.44 -5.43
CA ASN A 331 7.76 40.90 -6.57
C ASN A 331 9.27 40.73 -6.31
N LYS A 332 9.72 40.87 -5.05
CA LYS A 332 11.14 40.67 -4.71
C LYS A 332 11.42 39.21 -4.35
N THR A 333 11.30 38.32 -5.35
CA THR A 333 11.93 37.01 -5.32
C THR A 333 13.06 36.96 -6.35
N THR A 334 14.28 36.99 -5.81
CA THR A 334 15.45 36.27 -6.30
C THR A 334 15.99 36.64 -7.68
N THR A 335 16.61 37.82 -7.80
CA THR A 335 17.80 37.96 -8.65
C THR A 335 19.03 37.68 -7.81
N THR A 336 19.67 36.56 -8.14
CA THR A 336 21.01 36.14 -7.75
C THR A 336 22.00 37.30 -7.85
N THR A 337 22.70 37.53 -6.75
CA THR A 337 23.89 38.35 -6.63
C THR A 337 25.00 37.85 -7.56
N THR A 338 25.13 38.43 -8.74
CA THR A 338 26.41 38.50 -9.45
C THR A 338 27.18 39.69 -8.92
N SER A 339 28.20 39.41 -8.10
CA SER A 339 29.24 40.35 -7.74
C SER A 339 30.03 40.73 -9.00
N LEU A 340 29.82 41.94 -9.50
CA LEU A 340 30.73 42.57 -10.46
C LEU A 340 31.57 43.60 -9.71
N ASN A 341 32.86 43.28 -9.67
CA ASN A 341 33.93 44.11 -9.15
C ASN A 341 33.97 45.44 -9.90
N ASN A 342 34.08 46.48 -9.08
CA ASN A 342 34.29 47.86 -9.44
C ASN A 342 35.75 48.02 -9.88
N SER A 343 36.00 48.35 -11.15
CA SER A 343 37.28 48.90 -11.58
C SER A 343 37.06 50.18 -12.38
N ASN A 344 37.67 51.24 -11.85
CA ASN A 344 37.73 52.59 -12.39
C ASN A 344 38.13 52.63 -13.87
N SER A 345 37.36 53.34 -14.68
CA SER A 345 37.96 54.12 -15.76
C SER A 345 37.18 55.40 -16.01
N LYS A 346 37.92 56.51 -15.95
CA LYS A 346 37.53 57.85 -16.38
C LYS A 346 37.39 57.86 -17.90
N THR A 347 36.34 58.47 -18.43
CA THR A 347 36.31 59.24 -19.70
C THR A 347 34.88 59.82 -19.80
N LYS A 348 34.70 61.14 -19.61
CA LYS A 348 34.82 62.24 -20.58
C LYS A 348 33.69 62.20 -21.63
N TYR A 349 32.80 63.20 -21.51
CA TYR A 349 31.87 63.80 -22.49
C TYR A 349 31.52 62.97 -23.73
N ASP A 350 30.23 62.77 -24.01
CA ASP A 350 29.59 63.64 -24.98
C ASP A 350 28.06 63.58 -24.99
N SER A 351 27.57 64.63 -25.62
CA SER A 351 26.24 65.16 -25.79
C SER A 351 25.22 64.31 -26.59
N PHE A 352 23.95 64.68 -26.39
CA PHE A 352 22.87 64.73 -27.36
C PHE A 352 22.12 63.45 -27.81
N ASN A 353 20.80 63.55 -27.56
CA ASN A 353 19.69 63.40 -28.48
C ASN A 353 18.71 62.21 -28.33
N ILE A 354 17.47 62.68 -28.17
CA ILE A 354 16.18 62.02 -28.33
C ILE A 354 16.06 61.48 -29.76
N HIS A 355 15.57 60.25 -29.90
CA HIS A 355 14.65 59.91 -30.98
C HIS A 355 13.79 58.69 -30.61
N ASP A 356 12.48 58.93 -30.58
CA ASP A 356 11.45 57.92 -30.77
C ASP A 356 11.59 57.27 -32.15
N TYR A 357 11.45 55.94 -32.20
CA TYR A 357 10.89 55.25 -33.35
C TYR A 357 10.13 54.00 -32.90
N THR A 358 8.82 54.06 -33.09
CA THR A 358 7.92 52.94 -33.37
C THR A 358 8.36 52.21 -34.64
N SER A 359 8.34 50.87 -34.64
CA SER A 359 7.66 50.04 -35.68
C SER A 359 8.10 48.57 -35.65
N SER A 360 7.09 47.69 -35.59
CA SER A 360 6.91 46.42 -36.34
C SER A 360 8.09 45.51 -36.69
N SER A 361 7.98 44.24 -36.30
CA SER A 361 8.15 43.02 -37.13
C SER A 361 7.89 41.80 -36.24
N SER A 362 6.92 40.91 -36.49
CA SER A 362 6.78 39.87 -37.52
C SER A 362 7.85 38.78 -37.52
N THR A 363 7.37 37.55 -37.76
CA THR A 363 8.04 36.24 -37.99
C THR A 363 8.31 35.41 -36.73
N VAL A 364 7.65 34.28 -36.49
CA VAL A 364 7.66 32.99 -37.24
C VAL A 364 9.07 32.41 -37.37
N SER A 365 9.37 31.39 -36.59
CA SER A 365 10.00 30.17 -37.11
C SER A 365 9.95 29.04 -36.07
N ALA A 366 9.42 27.91 -36.53
CA ALA A 366 9.60 26.61 -35.91
C ALA A 366 11.07 26.19 -36.04
N ARG A 367 11.62 25.52 -35.02
CA ARG A 367 12.61 24.47 -35.26
C ARG A 367 12.72 23.48 -34.11
N SER A 368 12.51 22.23 -34.48
CA SER A 368 12.83 21.00 -33.78
C SER A 368 14.33 20.69 -33.84
N SER A 369 14.88 20.19 -32.74
CA SER A 369 16.08 19.35 -32.66
C SER A 369 16.06 18.72 -31.26
N ILE A 370 15.77 17.42 -31.09
CA ILE A 370 16.71 16.29 -31.22
C ILE A 370 18.05 16.67 -30.57
N ASP A 371 18.24 16.21 -29.33
CA ASP A 371 19.58 16.05 -28.77
C ASP A 371 19.78 14.59 -28.38
N GLN A 372 20.76 14.01 -29.04
CA GLN A 372 21.27 12.67 -28.86
C GLN A 372 22.19 12.62 -27.65
N THR A 373 22.06 11.53 -26.92
CA THR A 373 22.98 11.00 -25.92
C THR A 373 24.40 10.86 -26.46
N MET A 374 25.36 11.54 -25.85
CA MET A 374 26.78 11.20 -25.91
C MET A 374 27.17 10.37 -24.67
N THR A 375 27.54 9.12 -24.90
CA THR A 375 28.27 8.27 -23.96
C THR A 375 29.72 8.20 -24.43
N ASP A 376 30.62 8.84 -23.69
CA ASP A 376 32.06 8.62 -23.77
C ASP A 376 32.57 8.26 -22.36
N THR A 377 32.87 6.98 -22.14
CA THR A 377 33.70 6.55 -21.01
C THR A 377 34.89 5.80 -21.54
N LYS A 378 36.06 6.46 -21.44
CA LYS A 378 37.36 5.95 -21.82
C LYS A 378 37.89 4.89 -20.83
N ALA A 379 38.63 3.97 -21.44
CA ALA A 379 39.64 3.03 -20.94
C ALA A 379 40.49 3.60 -19.78
N ALA A 380 40.67 2.83 -18.71
CA ALA A 380 41.76 1.87 -18.45
C ALA A 380 43.03 2.54 -17.91
N ASP A 381 43.40 2.21 -16.67
CA ASP A 381 44.70 1.59 -16.40
C ASP A 381 44.93 1.26 -14.91
N SER A 382 45.49 0.06 -14.72
CA SER A 382 46.43 -0.36 -13.67
C SER A 382 45.97 -0.42 -12.20
N VAL A 383 46.25 -1.56 -11.54
CA VAL A 383 47.11 -1.65 -10.33
C VAL A 383 47.24 -3.12 -9.88
N ASN A 384 48.48 -3.61 -10.03
CA ASN A 384 49.29 -4.50 -9.19
C ASN A 384 48.78 -5.87 -8.69
N LEU A 385 49.38 -6.89 -9.31
CA LEU A 385 49.72 -8.21 -8.76
C LEU A 385 50.71 -8.10 -7.59
N LEU A 386 50.43 -8.79 -6.48
CA LEU A 386 51.47 -9.28 -5.57
C LEU A 386 51.14 -10.70 -5.07
N LYS A 387 52.19 -11.52 -5.09
CA LYS A 387 52.34 -12.96 -4.82
C LYS A 387 51.95 -13.39 -3.39
N SER A 388 51.24 -14.54 -3.24
CA SER A 388 51.69 -15.84 -2.64
C SER A 388 51.70 -15.92 -1.09
N PRO A 389 51.69 -17.09 -0.38
CA PRO A 389 51.74 -18.53 -0.78
C PRO A 389 50.72 -19.49 -0.11
N LYS A 390 50.71 -20.72 -0.66
CA LYS A 390 50.57 -22.08 -0.06
C LYS A 390 49.83 -22.27 1.27
N GLU A 391 48.92 -23.24 1.28
CA GLU A 391 48.98 -24.36 2.22
C GLU A 391 48.30 -25.62 1.67
N THR A 392 48.91 -26.76 1.99
CA THR A 392 48.65 -28.15 1.58
C THR A 392 48.31 -28.96 2.83
N HIS A 393 47.27 -29.80 2.77
CA HIS A 393 47.12 -31.13 3.42
C HIS A 393 45.64 -31.58 3.26
N ASN A 394 45.36 -32.74 2.64
CA ASN A 394 45.28 -34.10 3.23
C ASN A 394 44.16 -34.21 4.29
N ASP A 395 43.37 -35.28 4.45
CA ASP A 395 43.39 -36.65 3.94
C ASP A 395 41.95 -37.22 3.98
N GLU A 396 41.83 -38.41 3.41
CA GLU A 396 40.83 -39.47 3.57
C GLU A 396 40.06 -39.51 4.91
N GLU A 397 38.82 -40.04 4.92
CA GLU A 397 38.56 -41.39 5.47
C GLU A 397 37.08 -41.82 5.31
N ASN A 398 36.93 -43.14 5.14
CA ASN A 398 35.71 -43.93 5.12
C ASN A 398 34.91 -43.86 6.45
N GLU A 399 33.64 -44.29 6.44
CA GLU A 399 33.23 -45.60 6.97
C GLU A 399 31.75 -45.63 7.44
N LYS A 400 31.19 -46.83 7.28
CA LYS A 400 29.87 -47.36 7.61
C LYS A 400 29.40 -47.08 9.04
N LYS A 401 28.09 -46.85 9.19
CA LYS A 401 27.20 -47.70 10.01
C LYS A 401 25.73 -47.51 9.63
#